data_AF-A0A6G8KWA0-F1
#
_entry.id   AF-A0A6G8KWA0-F1
#
_cell.length_a   1.000
_cell.length_b   1.000
_cell.length_c   1.000
_cell.angle_alpha   90.00
_cell.angle_beta   90.00
_cell.angle_gamma   90.00
#
_symmetry.space_group_name_H-M   'P 1'
#
loop_
_entity.id
_entity.type
_entity.pdbx_description
1 polymer ?
#
loop_
_entity_poly.entity_id
_entity_poly.type
_entity_poly.pdbx_seq_one_letter_code
_entity_poly.pdbx_strand_id
1 'polypeptide(L)'
;MNISACVAAAAGIVLVLSGCSGADPEPEPSSDEAVIDEYFTAFASSDPVKMENAADTTVEDSTAARYLTHQLNVARANNANGLDHRSSDVEVEDDAVSVCQFGSCTEYADFTIEDGKLSNFTANGTSVDERIAMGDGEVITSGDVAGFEVLSAVQSADDDELLVVVMRFHSYDRQIRPGTSAVYRNPDGEQVDNDLDSVVPGRLFADSNQLGFVRFPRSAIGGEIVVEFRTEDDQEAIRDSARVPVAQD
;
A
#
# COMPACT_ATOMS: atom_id res chain seq x y z
N MET A 1 -14.06 56.81 -26.60
CA MET A 1 -13.29 57.57 -27.62
C MET A 1 -11.86 57.75 -27.11
N ASN A 2 -10.89 57.74 -28.03
CA ASN A 2 -9.42 57.53 -27.90
C ASN A 2 -9.05 56.04 -28.00
N ILE A 3 -8.65 55.45 -29.15
CA ILE A 3 -7.71 55.75 -30.27
C ILE A 3 -6.24 55.40 -29.95
N SER A 4 -5.73 54.40 -30.70
CA SER A 4 -4.34 54.11 -31.12
C SER A 4 -3.26 53.82 -30.05
N ALA A 5 -2.25 52.98 -30.30
CA ALA A 5 -1.57 52.71 -31.57
C ALA A 5 -0.99 51.28 -31.68
N CYS A 6 -1.09 50.73 -32.89
CA CYS A 6 -0.16 49.75 -33.43
C CYS A 6 1.23 50.36 -33.57
N VAL A 7 2.28 49.62 -33.21
CA VAL A 7 3.63 49.80 -33.77
C VAL A 7 4.16 48.44 -34.18
N ALA A 8 4.49 48.32 -35.46
CA ALA A 8 5.21 47.23 -36.08
C ALA A 8 6.64 47.69 -36.40
N ALA A 9 7.63 46.82 -36.22
CA ALA A 9 8.98 46.79 -36.82
C ALA A 9 9.85 45.83 -35.99
N ALA A 10 10.77 45.01 -36.48
CA ALA A 10 11.30 44.78 -37.82
C ALA A 10 11.98 43.41 -37.85
N ALA A 11 12.12 42.88 -39.08
CA ALA A 11 12.84 41.67 -39.40
C ALA A 11 14.35 41.76 -39.07
N GLY A 12 14.88 40.69 -38.48
CA GLY A 12 16.30 40.42 -38.34
C GLY A 12 16.54 38.92 -38.42
N ILE A 13 16.73 38.41 -39.64
CA ILE A 13 17.11 37.03 -39.90
C ILE A 13 18.60 36.87 -39.55
N VAL A 14 18.87 36.09 -38.50
CA VAL A 14 20.18 35.49 -38.26
C VAL A 14 20.04 33.99 -38.47
N LEU A 15 20.58 33.52 -39.60
CA LEU A 15 20.79 32.10 -39.89
C LEU A 15 21.94 31.57 -39.03
N VAL A 16 21.60 30.88 -37.94
CA VAL A 16 22.54 29.99 -37.25
C VAL A 16 22.21 28.56 -37.68
N LEU A 17 22.97 28.06 -38.65
CA LEU A 17 23.03 26.65 -39.01
C LEU A 17 24.13 25.99 -38.17
N SER A 18 23.78 25.25 -37.12
CA SER A 18 24.66 24.22 -36.56
C SER A 18 23.96 23.41 -35.46
N GLY A 19 23.55 22.20 -35.80
CA GLY A 19 23.50 21.09 -34.85
C GLY A 19 22.17 20.81 -34.17
N CYS A 20 21.06 20.69 -34.91
CA CYS A 20 19.96 19.85 -34.45
C CYS A 20 20.46 18.40 -34.49
N SER A 21 21.10 17.96 -33.40
CA SER A 21 21.31 16.55 -33.15
C SER A 21 19.92 15.95 -33.07
N GLY A 22 19.48 15.33 -34.17
CA GLY A 22 18.20 14.65 -34.26
C GLY A 22 18.24 13.45 -33.33
N ALA A 23 17.92 13.67 -32.06
CA ALA A 23 17.28 12.63 -31.30
C ALA A 23 15.97 12.37 -32.02
N ASP A 24 15.86 11.18 -32.62
CA ASP A 24 14.59 10.71 -33.14
C ASP A 24 13.54 10.85 -32.03
N PRO A 25 12.32 11.33 -32.33
CA PRO A 25 11.28 11.47 -31.33
C PRO A 25 11.07 10.13 -30.64
N GLU A 26 11.17 10.13 -29.31
CA GLU A 26 10.89 8.96 -28.50
C GLU A 26 9.48 8.44 -28.85
N PRO A 27 9.31 7.13 -29.09
CA PRO A 27 8.00 6.57 -29.35
C PRO A 27 7.07 6.87 -28.16
N GLU A 28 5.83 7.28 -28.45
CA GLU A 28 4.80 7.40 -27.42
C GLU A 28 4.60 6.03 -26.76
N PRO A 29 4.44 5.97 -25.42
CA PRO A 29 4.27 4.71 -24.72
C PRO A 29 3.04 3.97 -25.22
N SER A 30 3.09 2.64 -25.19
CA SER A 30 1.91 1.83 -25.45
C SER A 30 0.82 2.13 -24.40
N SER A 31 -0.45 1.80 -24.71
CA SER A 31 -1.53 1.93 -23.73
C SER A 31 -1.26 1.16 -22.44
N ASP A 32 -0.52 0.06 -22.56
CA ASP A 32 -0.24 -0.87 -21.48
C ASP A 32 0.90 -0.34 -20.60
N GLU A 33 1.96 0.20 -21.20
CA GLU A 33 3.03 0.92 -20.49
C GLU A 33 2.49 2.11 -19.69
N ALA A 34 1.55 2.88 -20.25
CA ALA A 34 0.93 4.00 -19.56
C ALA A 34 0.13 3.56 -18.32
N VAL A 35 -0.58 2.42 -18.39
CA VAL A 35 -1.32 1.84 -17.27
C VAL A 35 -0.37 1.37 -16.17
N ILE A 36 0.73 0.70 -16.54
CA ILE A 36 1.75 0.22 -15.61
C ILE A 36 2.44 1.42 -14.93
N ASP A 37 2.86 2.44 -15.69
CA ASP A 37 3.49 3.65 -15.15
C ASP A 37 2.57 4.39 -14.17
N GLU A 38 1.30 4.59 -14.54
CA GLU A 38 0.32 5.25 -13.67
C GLU A 38 0.12 4.49 -12.35
N TYR A 39 -0.04 3.16 -12.44
CA TYR A 39 -0.19 2.29 -11.27
C TYR A 39 1.02 2.36 -10.34
N PHE A 40 2.24 2.15 -10.86
CA PHE A 40 3.44 2.09 -10.03
C PHE A 40 3.90 3.45 -9.54
N THR A 41 3.67 4.52 -10.29
CA THR A 41 3.88 5.91 -9.82
C THR A 41 2.98 6.22 -8.63
N ALA A 42 1.71 5.83 -8.69
CA ALA A 42 0.79 6.02 -7.57
C ALA A 42 1.18 5.15 -6.36
N PHE A 43 1.48 3.87 -6.58
CA PHE A 43 1.96 2.94 -5.56
C PHE A 43 3.20 3.48 -4.83
N ALA A 44 4.24 3.85 -5.57
CA ALA A 44 5.50 4.32 -4.99
C ALA A 44 5.38 5.66 -4.27
N SER A 45 4.39 6.50 -4.63
CA SER A 45 4.16 7.77 -3.94
C SER A 45 3.78 7.59 -2.47
N SER A 46 3.21 6.43 -2.10
CA SER A 46 2.61 6.17 -0.79
C SER A 46 1.56 7.21 -0.37
N ASP A 47 0.99 7.96 -1.32
CA ASP A 47 -0.04 8.98 -1.11
C ASP A 47 -1.43 8.34 -1.27
N PRO A 48 -2.26 8.29 -0.22
CA PRO A 48 -3.57 7.66 -0.29
C PRO A 48 -4.47 8.19 -1.40
N VAL A 49 -4.40 9.48 -1.73
CA VAL A 49 -5.23 10.09 -2.77
C VAL A 49 -4.80 9.62 -4.16
N LYS A 50 -3.49 9.55 -4.40
CA LYS A 50 -2.96 9.06 -5.69
C LYS A 50 -3.26 7.58 -5.87
N MET A 51 -3.07 6.78 -4.83
CA MET A 51 -3.35 5.34 -4.86
C MET A 51 -4.84 5.04 -5.05
N GLU A 52 -5.73 5.84 -4.44
CA GLU A 52 -7.17 5.71 -4.65
C GLU A 52 -7.58 6.03 -6.09
N ASN A 53 -6.99 7.07 -6.70
CA ASN A 53 -7.22 7.37 -8.12
C ASN A 53 -6.69 6.26 -9.04
N ALA A 54 -5.55 5.65 -8.69
CA ALA A 54 -4.98 4.56 -9.47
C ALA A 54 -5.79 3.27 -9.43
N ALA A 55 -6.81 3.14 -8.57
CA ALA A 55 -7.72 1.99 -8.59
C ALA A 55 -8.39 1.80 -9.96
N ASP A 56 -8.62 2.89 -10.71
CA ASP A 56 -9.21 2.84 -12.05
C ASP A 56 -8.30 2.15 -13.08
N THR A 57 -7.00 2.04 -12.81
CA THR A 57 -6.02 1.33 -13.66
C THR A 57 -6.05 -0.18 -13.49
N THR A 58 -6.81 -0.70 -12.52
CA THR A 58 -6.86 -2.13 -12.20
C THR A 58 -8.19 -2.78 -12.58
N VAL A 59 -8.16 -4.06 -12.92
CA VAL A 59 -9.38 -4.87 -13.03
C VAL A 59 -9.97 -5.04 -11.63
N GLU A 60 -11.28 -4.86 -11.48
CA GLU A 60 -11.97 -5.02 -10.20
C GLU A 60 -11.72 -6.41 -9.60
N ASP A 61 -11.48 -6.47 -8.29
CA ASP A 61 -11.17 -7.70 -7.52
C ASP A 61 -9.95 -8.51 -7.99
N SER A 62 -9.18 -8.02 -8.96
CA SER A 62 -7.94 -8.66 -9.43
C SER A 62 -6.81 -8.61 -8.40
N THR A 63 -5.77 -9.39 -8.62
CA THR A 63 -4.57 -9.39 -7.77
C THR A 63 -3.95 -7.99 -7.66
N ALA A 64 -3.86 -7.27 -8.77
CA ALA A 64 -3.37 -5.89 -8.78
C ALA A 64 -4.25 -4.95 -7.93
N ALA A 65 -5.58 -5.03 -8.08
CA ALA A 65 -6.51 -4.23 -7.28
C ALA A 65 -6.38 -4.51 -5.78
N ARG A 66 -6.26 -5.79 -5.39
CA ARG A 66 -6.07 -6.21 -4.00
C ARG A 66 -4.74 -5.71 -3.44
N TYR A 67 -3.66 -5.81 -4.22
CA TYR A 67 -2.34 -5.34 -3.80
C TYR A 67 -2.31 -3.83 -3.60
N LEU A 68 -2.87 -3.07 -4.55
CA LEU A 68 -3.02 -1.62 -4.40
C LEU A 68 -3.87 -1.25 -3.18
N THR A 69 -4.95 -2.00 -2.93
CA THR A 69 -5.81 -1.81 -1.75
C THR A 69 -5.06 -2.06 -0.44
N HIS A 70 -4.26 -3.12 -0.36
CA HIS A 70 -3.40 -3.38 0.81
C HIS A 70 -2.46 -2.19 1.07
N GLN A 71 -1.75 -1.76 0.03
CA GLN A 71 -0.77 -0.68 0.13
C GLN A 71 -1.43 0.67 0.47
N LEU A 72 -2.62 0.93 -0.09
CA LEU A 72 -3.44 2.08 0.27
C LEU A 72 -3.82 2.06 1.75
N ASN A 73 -4.18 0.89 2.29
CA ASN A 73 -4.49 0.76 3.72
C ASN A 73 -3.24 0.96 4.60
N VAL A 74 -2.06 0.53 4.17
CA VAL A 74 -0.78 0.84 4.84
C VAL A 74 -0.52 2.36 4.82
N ALA A 75 -0.69 3.02 3.68
CA ALA A 75 -0.52 4.47 3.55
C ALA A 75 -1.51 5.25 4.44
N ARG A 76 -2.78 4.83 4.48
CA ARG A 76 -3.81 5.43 5.35
C ARG A 76 -3.51 5.17 6.83
N ALA A 77 -3.00 3.99 7.19
CA ALA A 77 -2.57 3.70 8.55
C ALA A 77 -1.41 4.61 8.99
N ASN A 78 -0.39 4.82 8.15
CA ASN A 78 0.68 5.77 8.44
C ASN A 78 0.12 7.19 8.68
N ASN A 79 -0.71 7.68 7.76
CA ASN A 79 -1.31 9.02 7.86
C ASN A 79 -2.15 9.19 9.13
N ALA A 80 -3.01 8.21 9.44
CA ALA A 80 -3.87 8.24 10.62
C ALA A 80 -3.06 8.25 11.93
N ASN A 81 -1.85 7.69 11.91
CA ASN A 81 -0.93 7.67 13.05
C ASN A 81 0.10 8.81 13.02
N GLY A 82 -0.09 9.82 12.15
CA GLY A 82 0.77 11.00 12.08
C GLY A 82 2.17 10.73 11.53
N LEU A 83 2.34 9.65 10.76
CA LEU A 83 3.58 9.31 10.10
C LEU A 83 3.58 9.84 8.66
N ASP A 84 4.72 10.39 8.23
CA ASP A 84 4.89 10.90 6.88
C ASP A 84 4.89 9.77 5.84
N HIS A 85 4.32 10.08 4.67
CA HIS A 85 4.42 9.23 3.49
C HIS A 85 5.87 9.18 3.02
N ARG A 86 6.41 7.97 2.90
CA ARG A 86 7.76 7.75 2.39
C ARG A 86 7.65 7.29 0.95
N SER A 87 7.82 8.22 0.02
CA SER A 87 7.89 7.87 -1.39
C SER A 87 9.08 6.95 -1.65
N SER A 88 8.88 6.03 -2.58
CA SER A 88 9.92 5.18 -3.13
C SER A 88 10.33 5.74 -4.49
N ASP A 89 11.57 5.48 -4.90
CA ASP A 89 12.02 5.79 -6.25
C ASP A 89 11.46 4.73 -7.21
N VAL A 90 11.05 5.14 -8.40
CA VAL A 90 10.52 4.24 -9.44
C VAL A 90 11.41 4.35 -10.66
N GLU A 91 11.85 3.20 -11.15
CA GLU A 91 12.58 3.06 -12.40
C GLU A 91 11.81 2.07 -13.28
N VAL A 92 11.44 2.51 -14.48
CA VAL A 92 10.74 1.68 -15.46
C VAL A 92 11.77 1.26 -16.51
N GLU A 93 11.95 -0.05 -16.68
CA GLU A 93 12.91 -0.63 -17.62
C GLU A 93 12.20 -1.66 -18.49
N ASP A 94 12.00 -1.37 -19.78
CA ASP A 94 11.39 -2.26 -20.78
C ASP A 94 10.12 -2.99 -20.30
N ASP A 95 10.26 -4.19 -19.75
CA ASP A 95 9.20 -5.10 -19.29
C ASP A 95 9.09 -5.23 -17.75
N ALA A 96 9.79 -4.40 -17.00
CA ALA A 96 9.82 -4.40 -15.53
C ALA A 96 9.75 -2.99 -14.93
N VAL A 97 9.29 -2.94 -13.67
CA VAL A 97 9.30 -1.74 -12.83
C VAL A 97 10.03 -2.03 -11.53
N SER A 98 11.11 -1.30 -11.27
CA SER A 98 11.82 -1.34 -10.00
C SER A 98 11.29 -0.25 -9.07
N VAL A 99 10.87 -0.65 -7.87
CA VAL A 99 10.48 0.31 -6.81
C VAL A 99 11.45 0.18 -5.65
N CYS A 100 12.20 1.24 -5.40
CA CYS A 100 13.30 1.26 -4.46
C CYS A 100 12.98 2.07 -3.20
N GLN A 101 13.18 1.46 -2.04
CA GLN A 101 13.07 2.13 -0.74
C GLN A 101 14.30 1.81 0.12
N PHE A 102 14.98 2.84 0.61
CA PHE A 102 16.17 2.71 1.48
C PHE A 102 17.30 1.83 0.92
N GLY A 103 17.46 1.81 -0.41
CA GLY A 103 18.52 1.04 -1.08
C GLY A 103 18.20 -0.45 -1.26
N SER A 104 16.98 -0.87 -0.95
CA SER A 104 16.42 -2.17 -1.37
C SER A 104 15.36 -1.89 -2.45
N CYS A 105 15.29 -2.75 -3.46
CA CYS A 105 14.36 -2.59 -4.57
C CYS A 105 13.57 -3.88 -4.75
N THR A 106 12.27 -3.72 -4.98
CA THR A 106 11.41 -4.79 -5.49
C THR A 106 11.27 -4.60 -6.99
N GLU A 107 11.59 -5.64 -7.76
CA GLU A 107 11.33 -5.70 -9.19
C GLU A 107 9.92 -6.26 -9.41
N TYR A 108 9.09 -5.51 -10.14
CA TYR A 108 7.77 -5.94 -10.57
C TYR A 108 7.80 -6.23 -12.07
N ALA A 109 7.28 -7.38 -12.48
CA ALA A 109 7.36 -7.84 -13.87
C ALA A 109 6.16 -8.73 -14.23
N ASP A 110 6.19 -9.36 -15.41
CA ASP A 110 5.17 -10.30 -15.90
C ASP A 110 3.74 -9.73 -15.85
N PHE A 111 3.60 -8.46 -16.24
CA PHE A 111 2.33 -7.75 -16.19
C PHE A 111 1.27 -8.40 -17.08
N THR A 112 0.10 -8.65 -16.50
CA THR A 112 -1.08 -9.10 -17.23
C THR A 112 -2.07 -7.95 -17.36
N ILE A 113 -2.38 -7.58 -18.60
CA ILE A 113 -3.34 -6.53 -18.94
C ILE A 113 -4.62 -7.16 -19.49
N GLU A 114 -5.75 -6.79 -18.91
CA GLU A 114 -7.09 -7.23 -19.30
C GLU A 114 -7.97 -5.99 -19.50
N ASP A 115 -8.59 -5.88 -20.67
CA ASP A 115 -9.45 -4.74 -21.04
C ASP A 115 -8.78 -3.36 -20.81
N GLY A 116 -7.46 -3.29 -21.02
CA GLY A 116 -6.67 -2.07 -20.85
C GLY A 116 -6.40 -1.71 -19.39
N LYS A 117 -6.48 -2.68 -18.47
CA LYS A 117 -6.22 -2.52 -17.04
C LYS A 117 -5.29 -3.61 -16.52
N LEU A 118 -4.52 -3.29 -15.49
CA LEU A 118 -3.64 -4.24 -14.82
C LEU A 118 -4.47 -5.24 -13.99
N SER A 119 -4.32 -6.54 -14.25
CA SER A 119 -4.98 -7.59 -13.47
C SER A 119 -4.00 -8.36 -12.58
N ASN A 120 -2.78 -8.61 -13.05
CA ASN A 120 -1.78 -9.38 -12.30
C ASN A 120 -0.34 -8.96 -12.65
N PHE A 121 0.61 -9.32 -11.78
CA PHE A 121 2.05 -9.15 -11.96
C PHE A 121 2.82 -9.99 -10.93
N THR A 122 4.13 -10.16 -11.16
CA THR A 122 5.06 -10.77 -10.20
C THR A 122 5.82 -9.70 -9.43
N ALA A 123 6.28 -10.03 -8.23
CA ALA A 123 7.20 -9.24 -7.42
C ALA A 123 8.40 -10.10 -7.04
N ASN A 124 9.60 -9.68 -7.45
CA ASN A 124 10.85 -10.46 -7.40
C ASN A 124 10.67 -11.88 -7.98
N GLY A 125 9.99 -11.98 -9.12
CA GLY A 125 9.75 -13.22 -9.85
C GLY A 125 8.73 -14.19 -9.22
N THR A 126 8.04 -13.79 -8.14
CA THR A 126 6.96 -14.59 -7.53
C THR A 126 5.63 -13.89 -7.72
N SER A 127 4.59 -14.67 -8.00
CA SER A 127 3.25 -14.14 -8.20
C SER A 127 2.72 -13.47 -6.93
N VAL A 128 2.05 -12.33 -7.09
CA VAL A 128 1.54 -11.55 -5.95
C VAL A 128 0.28 -12.18 -5.36
N ASP A 129 -0.49 -12.92 -6.16
CA ASP A 129 -1.71 -13.64 -5.72
C ASP A 129 -1.42 -14.63 -4.60
N GLU A 130 -0.32 -15.38 -4.70
CA GLU A 130 0.16 -16.34 -3.70
C GLU A 130 0.55 -15.66 -2.37
N ARG A 131 0.75 -14.33 -2.38
CA ARG A 131 1.31 -13.55 -1.28
C ARG A 131 0.32 -12.60 -0.63
N ILE A 132 -0.88 -12.44 -1.18
CA ILE A 132 -1.89 -11.52 -0.67
C ILE A 132 -3.18 -12.22 -0.27
N ALA A 133 -3.70 -11.85 0.90
CA ALA A 133 -5.04 -12.22 1.33
C ALA A 133 -5.82 -11.00 1.80
N MET A 134 -7.12 -11.01 1.47
CA MET A 134 -8.06 -9.97 1.88
C MET A 134 -8.91 -10.46 3.05
N GLY A 135 -9.22 -9.55 3.97
CA GLY A 135 -10.19 -9.77 5.04
C GLY A 135 -11.60 -10.01 4.52
N ASP A 136 -12.44 -10.59 5.36
CA ASP A 136 -13.88 -10.78 5.10
C ASP A 136 -14.74 -9.66 5.69
N GLY A 137 -14.13 -8.70 6.38
CA GLY A 137 -14.82 -7.60 7.07
C GLY A 137 -15.49 -8.01 8.38
N GLU A 138 -15.20 -9.20 8.90
CA GLU A 138 -15.68 -9.59 10.23
C GLU A 138 -14.95 -8.80 11.32
N VAL A 139 -15.73 -8.09 12.14
CA VAL A 139 -15.21 -7.41 13.32
C VAL A 139 -15.24 -8.38 14.50
N ILE A 140 -14.05 -8.71 14.99
CA ILE A 140 -13.89 -9.45 16.26
C ILE A 140 -14.11 -8.48 17.40
N THR A 141 -15.10 -8.76 18.24
CA THR A 141 -15.49 -7.90 19.36
C THR A 141 -14.95 -8.42 20.69
N SER A 142 -14.33 -7.52 21.43
CA SER A 142 -13.82 -7.69 22.79
C SER A 142 -14.85 -7.17 23.80
N GLY A 143 -15.97 -7.89 23.92
CA GLY A 143 -17.15 -7.41 24.66
C GLY A 143 -17.71 -6.11 24.08
N ASP A 144 -18.19 -5.21 24.94
CA ASP A 144 -18.81 -3.93 24.52
C ASP A 144 -17.80 -2.77 24.40
N VAL A 145 -16.49 -3.05 24.43
CA VAL A 145 -15.45 -2.03 24.64
C VAL A 145 -14.60 -1.77 23.40
N ALA A 146 -14.10 -2.84 22.78
CA ALA A 146 -13.15 -2.78 21.69
C ALA A 146 -13.48 -3.82 20.63
N GLY A 147 -12.94 -3.62 19.45
CA GLY A 147 -12.90 -4.66 18.44
C GLY A 147 -11.82 -4.40 17.41
N PHE A 148 -11.60 -5.36 16.55
CA PHE A 148 -10.74 -5.19 15.38
C PHE A 148 -11.20 -6.07 14.23
N GLU A 149 -10.87 -5.65 13.02
CA GLU A 149 -11.03 -6.46 11.81
C GLU A 149 -9.68 -6.52 11.07
N VAL A 150 -9.35 -7.69 10.52
CA VAL A 150 -8.23 -7.86 9.60
C VAL A 150 -8.71 -7.45 8.22
N LEU A 151 -8.06 -6.45 7.61
CA LEU A 151 -8.46 -5.94 6.30
C LEU A 151 -7.69 -6.61 5.16
N SER A 152 -6.40 -6.87 5.38
CA SER A 152 -5.53 -7.53 4.40
C SER A 152 -4.25 -8.01 5.05
N ALA A 153 -3.61 -8.99 4.44
CA ALA A 153 -2.28 -9.45 4.78
C ALA A 153 -1.46 -9.68 3.50
N VAL A 154 -0.20 -9.24 3.51
CA VAL A 154 0.74 -9.45 2.40
C VAL A 154 2.05 -9.99 2.96
N GLN A 155 2.54 -11.07 2.34
CA GLN A 155 3.90 -11.55 2.53
C GLN A 155 4.83 -10.76 1.61
N SER A 156 5.86 -10.13 2.19
CA SER A 156 6.77 -9.24 1.47
C SER A 156 7.52 -10.00 0.38
N ALA A 157 7.77 -9.31 -0.74
CA ALA A 157 8.55 -9.87 -1.83
C ALA A 157 10.06 -9.76 -1.64
N ASP A 158 10.52 -8.81 -0.82
CA ASP A 158 11.94 -8.60 -0.54
C ASP A 158 12.44 -9.47 0.64
N ASP A 159 11.49 -9.94 1.44
CA ASP A 159 11.72 -10.76 2.62
C ASP A 159 10.56 -11.75 2.72
N ASP A 160 10.73 -12.94 2.14
CA ASP A 160 9.71 -13.99 2.14
C ASP A 160 9.29 -14.41 3.56
N GLU A 161 10.01 -13.98 4.59
CA GLU A 161 9.67 -14.23 5.98
C GLU A 161 8.88 -13.07 6.61
N LEU A 162 8.70 -11.93 5.93
CA LEU A 162 8.00 -10.77 6.50
C LEU A 162 6.53 -10.73 6.09
N LEU A 163 5.64 -10.93 7.06
CA LEU A 163 4.19 -10.74 6.90
C LEU A 163 3.76 -9.34 7.39
N VAL A 164 3.02 -8.61 6.58
CA VAL A 164 2.39 -7.33 6.94
C VAL A 164 0.88 -7.52 7.04
N VAL A 165 0.31 -7.31 8.22
CA VAL A 165 -1.14 -7.43 8.46
C VAL A 165 -1.71 -6.04 8.75
N VAL A 166 -2.69 -5.62 7.95
CA VAL A 166 -3.40 -4.34 8.13
C VAL A 166 -4.73 -4.60 8.83
N MET A 167 -5.02 -3.81 9.85
CA MET A 167 -6.21 -3.94 10.69
C MET A 167 -6.90 -2.59 10.87
N ARG A 168 -8.22 -2.64 11.12
CA ARG A 168 -8.96 -1.53 11.69
C ARG A 168 -9.26 -1.83 13.14
N PHE A 169 -8.90 -0.91 14.02
CA PHE A 169 -9.21 -0.97 15.45
C PHE A 169 -10.48 -0.17 15.71
N HIS A 170 -11.36 -0.69 16.56
CA HIS A 170 -12.63 -0.09 16.94
C HIS A 170 -12.66 0.15 18.44
N SER A 171 -13.16 1.32 18.81
CA SER A 171 -13.41 1.73 20.19
C SER A 171 -14.89 2.09 20.31
N TYR A 172 -15.59 1.45 21.24
CA TYR A 172 -17.03 1.60 21.39
C TYR A 172 -17.35 2.57 22.53
N ASP A 173 -17.82 2.08 23.68
CA ASP A 173 -18.38 2.88 24.77
C ASP A 173 -17.37 3.79 25.50
N ARG A 174 -16.08 3.49 25.37
CA ARG A 174 -15.00 4.19 26.06
C ARG A 174 -13.73 4.20 25.24
N GLN A 175 -12.76 4.97 25.71
CA GLN A 175 -11.45 5.08 25.10
C GLN A 175 -10.62 3.81 25.31
N ILE A 176 -9.92 3.37 24.27
CA ILE A 176 -8.98 2.23 24.32
C ILE A 176 -7.58 2.63 23.90
N ARG A 177 -6.61 1.79 24.27
CA ARG A 177 -5.24 1.79 23.78
C ARG A 177 -4.94 0.38 23.27
N PRO A 178 -4.93 0.17 21.94
CA PRO A 178 -4.37 -1.04 21.36
C PRO A 178 -2.95 -1.26 21.89
N GLY A 179 -2.65 -2.50 22.26
CA GLY A 179 -1.31 -2.90 22.66
C GLY A 179 -0.36 -2.80 21.49
N THR A 180 0.87 -2.36 21.75
CA THR A 180 1.95 -2.35 20.76
C THR A 180 2.53 -3.73 20.49
N SER A 181 2.12 -4.76 21.25
CA SER A 181 2.52 -6.15 21.07
C SER A 181 1.34 -6.95 20.54
N ALA A 182 1.36 -7.25 19.25
CA ALA A 182 0.53 -8.32 18.69
C ALA A 182 1.38 -9.59 18.63
N VAL A 183 0.75 -10.73 18.89
CA VAL A 183 1.40 -12.04 18.76
C VAL A 183 0.86 -12.70 17.51
N TYR A 184 1.75 -13.25 16.70
CA TYR A 184 1.35 -14.08 15.57
C TYR A 184 1.63 -15.54 15.87
N ARG A 185 0.72 -16.41 15.44
CA ARG A 185 0.96 -17.86 15.37
C ARG A 185 0.90 -18.27 13.93
N ASN A 186 2.00 -18.80 13.43
CA ASN A 186 2.08 -19.37 12.09
C ASN A 186 1.06 -20.49 11.89
N PRO A 187 0.71 -20.85 10.64
CA PRO A 187 -0.19 -21.96 10.35
C PRO A 187 0.20 -23.30 10.99
N ASP A 188 1.49 -23.52 11.25
CA ASP A 188 2.04 -24.70 11.93
C ASP A 188 1.96 -24.62 13.47
N GLY A 189 1.53 -23.48 14.01
CA GLY A 189 1.39 -23.19 15.43
C GLY A 189 2.62 -22.57 16.09
N GLU A 190 3.72 -22.31 15.35
CA GLU A 190 4.87 -21.59 15.89
C GLU A 190 4.48 -20.15 16.23
N GLN A 191 4.77 -19.73 17.46
CA GLN A 191 4.55 -18.35 17.87
C GLN A 191 5.71 -17.47 17.42
N VAL A 192 5.38 -16.36 16.77
CA VAL A 192 6.32 -15.30 16.44
C VAL A 192 5.90 -14.02 17.15
N ASP A 193 6.83 -13.48 17.93
CA ASP A 193 6.66 -12.20 18.59
C ASP A 193 6.99 -11.05 17.62
N ASN A 194 6.36 -9.89 17.83
CA ASN A 194 6.60 -8.73 17.00
C ASN A 194 7.90 -8.01 17.36
N ASP A 195 9.02 -8.44 16.77
CA ASP A 195 10.33 -7.86 17.10
C ASP A 195 10.62 -6.51 16.42
N LEU A 196 9.86 -6.09 15.39
CA LEU A 196 10.45 -5.22 14.37
C LEU A 196 9.76 -3.88 14.09
N ASP A 197 8.44 -3.80 13.91
CA ASP A 197 7.78 -2.51 13.67
C ASP A 197 6.25 -2.67 13.65
N SER A 198 5.53 -1.81 14.37
CA SER A 198 4.07 -1.77 14.30
C SER A 198 3.60 -0.32 14.31
N VAL A 199 2.69 0.01 13.40
CA VAL A 199 2.01 1.30 13.37
C VAL A 199 0.59 1.04 13.83
N VAL A 200 0.35 1.19 15.12
CA VAL A 200 -0.98 1.05 15.73
C VAL A 200 -1.39 2.34 16.43
N PRO A 201 -2.70 2.64 16.52
CA PRO A 201 -3.16 3.82 17.23
C PRO A 201 -2.68 3.81 18.68
N GLY A 202 -2.04 4.90 19.12
CA GLY A 202 -1.64 5.03 20.53
C GLY A 202 -2.83 5.20 21.49
N ARG A 203 -3.98 5.63 20.95
CA ARG A 203 -5.25 5.85 21.64
C ARG A 203 -6.38 5.94 20.62
N LEU A 204 -7.53 5.32 20.90
CA LEU A 204 -8.79 5.58 20.18
C LEU A 204 -9.82 6.11 21.17
N PHE A 205 -10.55 7.16 20.79
CA PHE A 205 -11.65 7.68 21.59
C PHE A 205 -12.90 6.81 21.46
N ALA A 206 -13.84 6.96 22.40
CA ALA A 206 -15.15 6.33 22.27
C ALA A 206 -15.80 6.64 20.91
N ASP A 207 -16.55 5.68 20.39
CA ASP A 207 -17.25 5.73 19.10
C ASP A 207 -16.34 6.09 17.91
N SER A 208 -15.11 5.55 17.90
CA SER A 208 -14.14 5.81 16.83
C SER A 208 -13.46 4.55 16.33
N ASN A 209 -12.86 4.66 15.15
CA ASN A 209 -12.02 3.62 14.59
C ASN A 209 -10.79 4.24 13.91
N GLN A 210 -9.72 3.46 13.81
CA GLN A 210 -8.48 3.90 13.17
C GLN A 210 -7.73 2.70 12.60
N LEU A 211 -7.05 2.91 11.47
CA LEU A 211 -6.21 1.90 10.85
C LEU A 211 -4.86 1.77 11.57
N GLY A 212 -4.32 0.56 11.54
CA GLY A 212 -2.94 0.26 11.86
C GLY A 212 -2.47 -0.98 11.11
N PHE A 213 -1.17 -1.25 11.17
CA PHE A 213 -0.60 -2.48 10.67
C PHE A 213 0.49 -3.00 11.60
N VAL A 214 0.73 -4.30 11.53
CA VAL A 214 1.80 -4.97 12.26
C VAL A 214 2.64 -5.79 11.29
N ARG A 215 3.95 -5.80 11.53
CA ARG A 215 4.91 -6.61 10.78
C ARG A 215 5.36 -7.80 11.63
N PHE A 216 5.28 -8.99 11.05
CA PHE A 216 5.72 -10.23 11.67
C PHE A 216 6.83 -10.85 10.83
N PRO A 217 8.10 -10.81 11.28
CA PRO A 217 9.16 -11.56 10.61
C PRO A 217 8.93 -13.06 10.76
N ARG A 218 9.60 -13.89 9.96
CA ARG A 218 9.52 -15.36 9.98
C ARG A 218 8.08 -15.88 10.01
N SER A 219 7.18 -15.21 9.30
CA SER A 219 5.75 -15.49 9.36
C SER A 219 5.14 -15.71 7.97
N ALA A 220 4.28 -16.71 7.89
CA ALA A 220 3.53 -17.05 6.68
C ALA A 220 2.06 -16.66 6.83
N ILE A 221 1.39 -16.38 5.72
CA ILE A 221 -0.04 -16.05 5.69
C ILE A 221 -0.92 -17.23 6.19
N GLY A 222 -2.13 -16.95 6.71
CA GLY A 222 -3.07 -17.98 7.15
C GLY A 222 -3.02 -18.39 8.64
N GLY A 223 -2.14 -17.78 9.43
CA GLY A 223 -2.01 -17.97 10.87
C GLY A 223 -3.06 -17.25 11.72
N GLU A 224 -2.77 -17.07 13.01
CA GLU A 224 -3.63 -16.38 13.98
C GLU A 224 -2.91 -15.14 14.53
N ILE A 225 -3.59 -13.99 14.51
CA ILE A 225 -3.12 -12.78 15.19
C ILE A 225 -3.88 -12.60 16.51
N VAL A 226 -3.14 -12.30 17.57
CA VAL A 226 -3.69 -11.96 18.89
C VAL A 226 -3.43 -10.49 19.15
N VAL A 227 -4.50 -9.74 19.40
CA VAL A 227 -4.46 -8.30 19.69
C VAL A 227 -4.80 -8.08 21.15
N GLU A 228 -4.03 -7.22 21.81
CA GLU A 228 -4.28 -6.78 23.17
C GLU A 228 -4.90 -5.37 23.17
N PHE A 229 -5.85 -5.12 24.05
CA PHE A 229 -6.46 -3.81 24.30
C PHE A 229 -6.37 -3.46 25.78
N ARG A 230 -6.22 -2.17 26.06
CA ARG A 230 -6.30 -1.63 27.43
C ARG A 230 -7.26 -0.45 27.48
N THR A 231 -8.05 -0.36 28.53
CA THR A 231 -8.80 0.86 28.86
C THR A 231 -8.02 1.67 29.89
N GLU A 232 -8.44 2.89 30.21
CA GLU A 232 -7.75 3.71 31.22
C GLU A 232 -7.95 3.20 32.65
N ASP A 233 -9.03 2.45 32.90
CA ASP A 233 -9.44 1.99 34.23
C ASP A 233 -9.08 0.52 34.52
N ASP A 234 -8.76 -0.27 33.49
CA ASP A 234 -8.50 -1.70 33.65
C ASP A 234 -7.05 -1.99 34.10
N GLN A 235 -6.93 -2.85 35.10
CA GLN A 235 -5.62 -3.38 35.53
C GLN A 235 -5.13 -4.53 34.64
N GLU A 236 -6.06 -5.25 34.00
CA GLU A 236 -5.77 -6.37 33.11
C GLU A 236 -6.11 -6.02 31.66
N ALA A 237 -5.29 -6.49 30.73
CA ALA A 237 -5.52 -6.24 29.32
C ALA A 237 -6.53 -7.24 28.75
N ILE A 238 -7.39 -6.75 27.86
CA ILE A 238 -8.35 -7.57 27.10
C ILE A 238 -7.62 -8.13 25.88
N ARG A 239 -7.80 -9.41 25.58
CA ARG A 239 -7.12 -10.07 24.46
C ARG A 239 -8.12 -10.85 23.64
N ASP A 240 -8.07 -10.65 22.34
CA ASP A 240 -8.84 -11.41 21.37
C ASP A 240 -7.97 -11.79 20.18
N SER A 241 -8.40 -12.81 19.44
CA SER A 241 -7.68 -13.31 18.29
C SER A 241 -8.55 -13.36 17.04
N ALA A 242 -7.90 -13.20 15.90
CA ALA A 242 -8.50 -13.37 14.59
C ALA A 242 -7.61 -14.30 13.76
N ARG A 243 -8.22 -15.09 12.87
CA ARG A 243 -7.45 -15.75 11.83
C ARG A 243 -7.05 -14.72 10.79
N VAL A 244 -5.79 -14.75 10.38
CA VAL A 244 -5.37 -14.04 9.19
C VAL A 244 -5.84 -14.86 7.98
N PRO A 245 -6.52 -14.25 7.00
CA PRO A 245 -6.99 -14.94 5.80
C PRO A 245 -5.82 -15.62 5.05
N VAL A 246 -6.14 -16.63 4.25
CA VAL A 246 -5.19 -17.27 3.33
C VAL A 246 -5.27 -16.62 1.96
N ALA A 247 -4.17 -16.67 1.20
CA ALA A 247 -4.18 -16.27 -0.21
C ALA A 247 -5.27 -17.04 -0.96
N GLN A 248 -5.95 -16.37 -1.88
CA GLN A 248 -6.98 -17.00 -2.70
C GLN A 248 -6.30 -17.67 -3.90
N ASP A 249 -6.64 -18.94 -4.15
CA ASP A 249 -6.24 -19.70 -5.36
C ASP A 249 -6.89 -19.14 -6.63
#